data_AF-A0AAN4HK02-F1
#
_entry.id   AF-A0AAN4HK02-F1
#
_cell.length_a   1.000
_cell.length_b   1.000
_cell.length_c   1.000
_cell.angle_alpha   90.00
_cell.angle_beta   90.00
_cell.angle_gamma   90.00
#
_symmetry.space_group_name_H-M   'P 1'
#
loop_
_entity.id
_entity.type
_entity.pdbx_description
1 polymer ?
#
loop_
_entity_poly.entity_id
_entity_poly.type
_entity_poly.pdbx_seq_one_letter_code
_entity_poly.pdbx_strand_id
1 'polypeptide(L)'
;MFKKIIAVASTLGLSFGIASVSSAEEVTTSPLLPQLNSQIQFESTISTLAPQRLHTEYRYYTKKEYIMAADIPKVFSVTKDGYSGKIYKESVEHWGKHDDWWKVKYSGHLTKHMQ
;
A
#
# COMPACT_ATOMS: atom_id res chain seq x y z
N MET A 1 37.29 7.79 41.52
CA MET A 1 37.12 8.95 40.62
C MET A 1 36.64 8.48 39.26
N PHE A 2 35.59 9.13 38.76
CA PHE A 2 35.06 9.20 37.39
C PHE A 2 34.64 7.95 36.60
N LYS A 3 33.30 7.83 36.52
CA LYS A 3 32.47 7.19 35.50
C LYS A 3 32.87 7.61 34.07
N LYS A 4 32.54 6.77 33.06
CA LYS A 4 31.72 7.17 31.90
C LYS A 4 31.34 5.96 31.03
N ILE A 5 30.03 5.83 30.83
CA ILE A 5 29.35 4.91 29.90
C ILE A 5 29.43 5.55 28.53
N ILE A 6 29.89 4.80 27.51
CA ILE A 6 29.89 5.26 26.11
C ILE A 6 28.59 4.76 25.48
N ALA A 7 27.61 5.65 25.39
CA ALA A 7 26.43 5.47 24.56
C ALA A 7 26.80 5.91 23.12
N VAL A 8 26.88 4.96 22.20
CA VAL A 8 27.05 5.26 20.77
C VAL A 8 25.66 5.45 20.18
N ALA A 9 25.26 6.71 20.01
CA ALA A 9 24.05 7.08 19.28
C ALA A 9 24.36 7.11 17.78
N SER A 10 23.76 6.19 17.02
CA SER A 10 23.86 6.16 15.56
C SER A 10 22.69 6.96 14.97
N THR A 11 22.92 8.23 14.64
CA THR A 11 21.99 9.03 13.84
C THR A 11 22.21 8.73 12.35
N LEU A 12 21.32 7.94 11.76
CA LEU A 12 21.24 7.79 10.30
C LEU A 12 20.49 9.00 9.74
N GLY A 13 21.22 9.95 9.16
CA GLY A 13 20.65 11.09 8.44
C GLY A 13 20.11 10.64 7.08
N LEU A 14 18.80 10.78 6.87
CA LEU A 14 18.19 10.65 5.55
C LEU A 14 18.20 12.03 4.88
N SER A 15 19.26 12.30 4.12
CA SER A 15 19.30 13.43 3.19
C SER A 15 18.80 12.95 1.83
N PHE A 16 17.54 13.25 1.50
CA PHE A 16 17.05 13.19 0.12
C PHE A 16 16.94 14.61 -0.42
N GLY A 17 17.92 15.01 -1.24
CA GLY A 17 17.79 16.14 -2.14
C GLY A 17 16.92 15.73 -3.32
N ILE A 18 15.74 16.34 -3.46
CA ILE A 18 14.90 16.15 -4.63
C ILE A 18 15.29 17.23 -5.63
N ALA A 19 16.19 16.89 -6.56
CA ALA A 19 16.36 17.65 -7.79
C ALA A 19 15.54 16.96 -8.88
N SER A 20 14.37 17.51 -9.19
CA SER A 20 13.61 17.12 -10.38
C SER A 20 13.72 18.22 -11.42
N VAL A 21 14.60 18.02 -12.39
CA VAL A 21 14.52 18.65 -13.71
C VAL A 21 13.32 18.03 -14.43
N SER A 22 12.27 18.81 -14.67
CA SER A 22 11.21 18.41 -15.59
C SER A 22 11.53 18.97 -16.96
N SER A 23 11.97 18.10 -17.87
CA SER A 23 12.01 18.38 -19.29
C SER A 23 10.56 18.48 -19.78
N ALA A 24 10.22 19.57 -20.46
CA ALA A 24 8.99 19.69 -21.23
C ALA A 24 9.22 19.01 -22.57
N GLU A 25 8.48 17.93 -22.86
CA GLU A 25 8.34 17.41 -24.22
C GLU A 25 6.94 17.73 -24.74
N GLU A 26 6.89 18.46 -25.84
CA GLU A 26 5.72 18.68 -26.68
C GLU A 26 5.22 17.35 -27.25
N VAL A 27 3.90 17.15 -27.24
CA VAL A 27 3.28 16.12 -28.09
C VAL A 27 2.14 16.71 -28.92
N THR A 28 2.42 16.67 -30.21
CA THR A 28 1.67 16.95 -31.42
C THR A 28 0.21 16.46 -31.42
N THR A 29 -0.67 17.28 -31.98
CA THR A 29 -2.08 16.96 -32.29
C THR A 29 -2.20 16.01 -33.49
N SER A 30 -3.02 14.96 -33.37
CA SER A 30 -3.75 14.38 -34.52
C SER A 30 -5.01 13.59 -34.09
N PRO A 31 -6.08 13.56 -34.90
CA PRO A 31 -7.43 13.13 -34.50
C PRO A 31 -7.81 11.70 -34.97
N LEU A 32 -9.02 11.25 -34.58
CA LEU A 32 -9.74 9.96 -34.81
C LEU A 32 -9.58 8.92 -33.67
N LEU A 33 -10.61 8.30 -33.07
CA LEU A 33 -11.96 7.85 -33.48
C LEU A 33 -12.84 7.54 -32.21
N PRO A 34 -14.15 7.20 -32.35
CA PRO A 34 -15.17 7.40 -31.33
C PRO A 34 -15.38 6.24 -30.34
N GLN A 35 -15.80 6.65 -29.14
CA GLN A 35 -16.63 5.97 -28.12
C GLN A 35 -16.80 4.44 -28.21
N LEU A 36 -16.19 3.71 -27.27
CA LEU A 36 -16.84 2.55 -26.66
C LEU A 36 -16.33 2.33 -25.24
N ASN A 37 -17.28 2.05 -24.34
CA ASN A 37 -17.11 1.77 -22.91
C ASN A 37 -16.92 3.01 -22.05
N SER A 38 -18.03 3.66 -21.71
CA SER A 38 -18.20 4.36 -20.45
C SER A 38 -17.99 3.38 -19.29
N GLN A 39 -16.73 3.02 -19.01
CA GLN A 39 -16.34 2.77 -17.63
C GLN A 39 -16.68 4.06 -16.91
N ILE A 40 -17.68 4.01 -16.04
CA ILE A 40 -17.89 5.04 -15.04
C ILE A 40 -16.66 4.94 -14.14
N GLN A 41 -15.58 5.59 -14.56
CA GLN A 41 -14.49 5.95 -13.68
C GLN A 41 -15.12 6.98 -12.74
N PHE A 42 -15.61 6.49 -11.60
CA PHE A 42 -15.70 7.33 -10.43
C PHE A 42 -14.26 7.67 -10.05
N GLU A 43 -13.69 8.66 -10.74
CA GLU A 43 -12.55 9.40 -10.21
C GLU A 43 -13.10 10.15 -8.99
N SER A 44 -13.19 9.47 -7.86
CA SER A 44 -13.34 10.20 -6.60
C SER A 44 -12.04 10.97 -6.47
N THR A 45 -12.07 12.29 -6.62
CA THR A 45 -10.92 13.16 -6.44
C THR A 45 -10.40 12.95 -5.01
N ILE A 46 -9.40 12.10 -4.85
CA ILE A 46 -8.75 11.87 -3.56
C ILE A 46 -7.89 13.10 -3.33
N SER A 47 -8.42 14.08 -2.60
CA SER A 47 -7.65 15.25 -2.17
C SER A 47 -6.48 14.80 -1.31
N THR A 48 -5.31 15.42 -1.48
CA THR A 48 -4.14 15.19 -0.62
C THR A 48 -4.38 15.62 0.84
N LEU A 49 -5.45 16.39 1.10
CA LEU A 49 -5.93 16.79 2.42
C LEU A 49 -7.04 15.88 2.96
N ALA A 50 -7.39 14.80 2.25
CA ALA A 50 -8.45 13.92 2.68
C ALA A 50 -8.08 13.14 3.95
N PRO A 51 -9.01 13.01 4.93
CA PRO A 51 -8.76 12.22 6.13
C PRO A 51 -8.31 10.80 5.78
N GLN A 52 -7.27 10.34 6.46
CA GLN A 52 -6.76 8.99 6.32
C GLN A 52 -7.03 8.19 7.59
N ARG A 53 -7.25 6.88 7.44
CA ARG A 53 -7.35 5.94 8.56
C ARG A 53 -6.50 4.71 8.32
N LEU A 54 -5.80 4.24 9.35
CA LEU A 54 -5.13 2.95 9.30
C LEU A 54 -6.19 1.83 9.32
N HIS A 55 -6.07 0.88 8.40
CA HIS A 55 -6.90 -0.31 8.33
C HIS A 55 -6.01 -1.55 8.40
N THR A 56 -6.43 -2.52 9.22
CA THR A 56 -5.75 -3.80 9.39
C THR A 56 -6.77 -4.92 9.20
N GLU A 57 -6.40 -5.93 8.43
CA GLU A 57 -7.23 -7.11 8.16
C GLU A 57 -6.38 -8.39 8.28
N TYR A 58 -6.95 -9.45 8.84
CA TYR A 58 -6.34 -10.78 8.84
C TYR A 58 -7.06 -11.68 7.83
N ARG A 59 -6.29 -12.36 6.99
CA ARG A 59 -6.80 -13.35 6.05
C ARG A 59 -6.11 -14.68 6.25
N TYR A 60 -6.83 -15.76 5.97
CA TYR A 60 -6.36 -17.13 6.13
C TYR A 60 -6.31 -17.80 4.76
N TYR A 61 -5.18 -18.41 4.42
CA TYR A 61 -4.97 -19.08 3.15
C TYR A 61 -4.57 -20.54 3.39
N THR A 62 -5.11 -21.46 2.60
CA THR A 62 -4.74 -22.87 2.72
C THR A 62 -3.34 -23.09 2.14
N LYS A 63 -2.52 -23.93 2.78
CA LYS A 63 -1.21 -24.33 2.21
C LYS A 63 -1.34 -25.26 1.00
N LYS A 64 -2.54 -25.81 0.75
CA LYS A 64 -2.83 -26.61 -0.44
C LYS A 64 -2.88 -25.76 -1.71
N GLU A 65 -3.40 -24.55 -1.60
CA GLU A 65 -3.48 -23.58 -2.71
C GLU A 65 -2.23 -22.69 -2.77
N TYR A 66 -1.72 -22.28 -1.60
CA TYR A 66 -0.55 -21.42 -1.47
C TYR A 66 0.58 -22.19 -0.78
N ILE A 67 1.30 -22.99 -1.56
CA ILE A 67 2.36 -23.88 -1.05
C ILE A 67 3.45 -23.08 -0.35
N MET A 68 3.82 -21.91 -0.90
CA MET A 68 4.79 -21.00 -0.29
C MET A 68 4.13 -19.69 0.16
N ALA A 69 4.61 -19.11 1.26
CA ALA A 69 4.15 -17.80 1.75
C ALA A 69 4.32 -16.65 0.73
N ALA A 70 5.27 -16.81 -0.21
CA ALA A 70 5.52 -15.88 -1.31
C ALA A 70 4.37 -15.83 -2.33
N ASP A 71 3.63 -16.92 -2.49
CA ASP A 71 2.55 -17.07 -3.48
C ASP A 71 1.29 -16.31 -3.07
N ILE A 72 1.15 -16.04 -1.76
CA ILE A 72 0.02 -15.31 -1.21
C ILE A 72 0.01 -13.88 -1.80
N PRO A 73 -1.16 -13.31 -2.15
CA PRO A 73 -1.24 -11.94 -2.69
C PRO A 73 -0.53 -10.90 -1.80
N LYS A 74 0.14 -9.92 -2.42
CA LYS A 74 0.90 -8.90 -1.67
C LYS A 74 0.07 -7.67 -1.29
N VAL A 75 -1.00 -7.39 -2.03
CA VAL A 75 -1.79 -6.17 -1.91
C VAL A 75 -3.25 -6.43 -2.24
N PHE A 76 -4.14 -5.71 -1.57
CA PHE A 76 -5.57 -5.68 -1.88
C PHE A 76 -6.09 -4.25 -1.88
N SER A 77 -7.05 -3.97 -2.75
CA SER A 77 -7.87 -2.76 -2.64
C SER A 77 -9.02 -3.03 -1.66
N VAL A 78 -9.24 -2.11 -0.72
CA VAL A 78 -10.31 -2.19 0.26
C VAL A 78 -11.12 -0.91 0.21
N THR A 79 -12.43 -1.06 0.22
CA THR A 79 -13.40 0.04 0.40
C THR A 79 -14.26 -0.27 1.61
N LYS A 80 -14.27 0.63 2.58
CA LYS A 80 -15.02 0.46 3.82
C LYS A 80 -15.42 1.84 4.38
N ASP A 81 -16.66 1.99 4.84
CA ASP A 81 -17.20 3.20 5.50
C ASP A 81 -16.91 4.53 4.79
N GLY A 82 -16.93 4.56 3.46
CA GLY A 82 -16.60 5.78 2.69
C GLY A 82 -15.10 6.11 2.64
N TYR A 83 -14.24 5.17 2.99
CA TYR A 83 -12.80 5.22 2.75
C TYR A 83 -12.41 4.14 1.75
N SER A 84 -11.44 4.43 0.89
CA SER A 84 -10.83 3.44 0.00
C SER A 84 -9.31 3.54 -0.02
N GLY A 85 -8.64 2.44 -0.34
CA GLY A 85 -7.19 2.41 -0.41
C GLY A 85 -6.66 1.01 -0.66
N LYS A 86 -5.33 0.90 -0.70
CA LYS A 86 -4.63 -0.38 -0.81
C LYS A 86 -4.06 -0.76 0.56
N ILE A 87 -4.24 -2.02 0.94
CA ILE A 87 -3.57 -2.63 2.08
C ILE A 87 -2.54 -3.64 1.60
N TYR A 88 -1.42 -3.70 2.31
CA TYR A 88 -0.23 -4.46 1.94
C TYR A 88 0.04 -5.54 2.96
N LYS A 89 0.59 -6.66 2.50
CA LYS A 89 1.03 -7.77 3.34
C LYS A 89 2.12 -7.30 4.30
N GLU A 90 1.89 -7.43 5.61
CA GLU A 90 2.88 -7.09 6.64
C GLU A 90 3.59 -8.34 7.16
N SER A 91 2.84 -9.37 7.53
CA SER A 91 3.38 -10.59 8.12
C SER A 91 2.60 -11.83 7.67
N VAL A 92 3.31 -12.95 7.61
CA VAL A 92 2.75 -14.28 7.35
C VAL A 92 3.18 -15.19 8.49
N GLU A 93 2.22 -15.85 9.11
CA GLU A 93 2.41 -16.75 10.23
C GLU A 93 1.80 -18.12 9.90
N HIS A 94 2.42 -19.14 10.46
CA HIS A 94 1.93 -20.52 10.48
C HIS A 94 0.66 -20.59 11.36
N TRP A 95 -0.41 -21.21 10.88
CA TRP A 95 -1.70 -21.27 11.58
C TRP A 95 -2.46 -22.58 11.36
N GLY A 96 -3.37 -22.89 12.27
CA GLY A 96 -4.17 -24.11 12.26
C GLY A 96 -3.58 -25.21 13.15
N LYS A 97 -4.41 -26.20 13.51
CA LYS A 97 -4.02 -27.31 14.40
C LYS A 97 -2.89 -28.15 13.82
N HIS A 98 -2.81 -28.23 12.49
CA HIS A 98 -1.81 -29.01 11.76
C HIS A 98 -0.87 -28.13 10.93
N ASP A 99 -0.83 -26.82 11.22
CA ASP A 99 -0.08 -25.86 10.42
C ASP A 99 -0.44 -25.90 8.92
N ASP A 100 -1.73 -26.12 8.64
CA ASP A 100 -2.33 -26.29 7.33
C ASP A 100 -2.74 -24.96 6.67
N TRP A 101 -2.60 -23.85 7.41
CA TRP A 101 -2.96 -22.50 6.97
C TRP A 101 -1.82 -21.52 7.15
N TRP A 102 -1.86 -20.49 6.30
CA TRP A 102 -1.18 -19.24 6.52
C TRP A 102 -2.15 -18.23 7.12
N LYS A 103 -1.80 -17.63 8.25
CA LYS A 103 -2.46 -16.44 8.76
C LYS A 103 -1.65 -15.23 8.30
N VAL A 104 -2.31 -14.31 7.61
CA VAL A 104 -1.63 -13.19 6.96
C VAL A 104 -2.24 -11.89 7.43
N LYS A 105 -1.40 -11.01 7.92
CA LYS A 105 -1.79 -9.66 8.32
C LYS A 105 -1.58 -8.71 7.14
N TYR A 106 -2.61 -7.95 6.80
CA TYR A 106 -2.54 -6.85 5.86
C TYR A 106 -2.82 -5.55 6.58
N SER A 107 -2.09 -4.49 6.23
CA SER A 107 -2.37 -3.15 6.73
C SER A 107 -2.15 -2.08 5.65
N GLY A 108 -2.80 -0.95 5.81
CA GLY A 108 -2.57 0.22 4.96
C GLY A 108 -3.45 1.39 5.35
N HIS A 109 -3.16 2.55 4.77
CA HIS A 109 -3.97 3.75 4.98
C HIS A 109 -5.09 3.78 3.93
N LEU A 110 -6.32 3.97 4.40
CA LEU A 110 -7.48 4.23 3.56
C LEU A 110 -7.77 5.72 3.60
N THR A 111 -8.14 6.29 2.46
CA THR A 111 -8.43 7.72 2.30
C THR A 111 -9.92 7.93 2.13
N LYS A 112 -10.49 8.93 2.83
CA LYS A 112 -11.92 9.24 2.76
C LYS A 112 -12.27 9.80 1.39
N HIS A 113 -13.37 9.33 0.81
CA HIS A 113 -13.95 9.99 -0.37
C HIS A 113 -14.46 11.38 0.05
N MET A 114 -13.97 12.42 -0.62
CA MET A 114 -14.55 13.76 -0.50
C MET A 114 -15.70 13.85 -1.51
N GLN A 115 -16.93 14.03 -0.99
CA GLN A 115 -18.10 14.40 -1.77
C GLN A 115 -18.23 15.92 -1.77
#